data_AF-A0A965FPI7-F1
#
_entry.id   AF-A0A965FPI7-F1
#
_cell.length_a   1.000
_cell.length_b   1.000
_cell.length_c   1.000
_cell.angle_alpha   90.00
_cell.angle_beta   90.00
_cell.angle_gamma   90.00
#
_symmetry.space_group_name_H-M   'P 1'
#
loop_
_entity.id
_entity.type
_entity.pdbx_description
1 polymer ?
#
loop_
_entity_poly.entity_id
_entity_poly.type
_entity_poly.pdbx_seq_one_letter_code
_entity_poly.pdbx_strand_id
1 'polypeptide(L)'
;GFVKFNLPNEHAVYLHDTPMRKLFANTDRAYSHGCVRVENPFSLAAMVLNNPKYAEDALKSYIGRDERVIKLDEPLPVHLAYFTVITGEDGQLRRLGDIYGSGSAS
;
A
#
# COMPACT_ATOMS: atom_id res chain seq x y z
N GLY A 1 12.15 -3.43 -1.41
CA GLY A 1 11.31 -3.80 -2.57
C GLY A 1 11.80 -3.00 -3.76
N PHE A 2 11.12 -3.14 -4.91
CA PHE A 2 11.48 -2.48 -6.16
C PHE A 2 10.64 -1.24 -6.48
N VAL A 3 9.49 -1.09 -5.81
CA VAL A 3 8.53 -0.01 -6.08
C VAL A 3 8.12 0.66 -4.77
N LYS A 4 8.02 1.99 -4.81
CA LYS A 4 7.50 2.84 -3.73
C LYS A 4 6.51 3.84 -4.33
N PHE A 5 5.35 3.98 -3.68
CA PHE A 5 4.32 4.95 -4.00
C PHE A 5 4.34 6.05 -2.94
N ASN A 6 4.88 7.21 -3.31
CA ASN A 6 4.91 8.36 -2.41
C ASN A 6 3.55 9.02 -2.37
N LEU A 7 3.03 9.26 -1.17
CA LEU A 7 1.81 10.01 -0.93
C LEU A 7 2.21 11.36 -0.31
N PRO A 8 1.71 12.50 -0.81
CA PRO A 8 1.91 13.77 -0.13
C PRO A 8 1.14 13.76 1.21
N ASN A 9 1.85 13.61 2.33
CA ASN A 9 1.28 13.69 3.68
C ASN A 9 2.35 14.08 4.72
N GLU A 10 1.91 14.58 5.87
CA GLU A 10 2.78 15.01 6.98
C GLU A 10 3.28 13.83 7.85
N HIS A 11 2.70 12.65 7.68
CA HIS A 11 2.96 11.47 8.51
C HIS A 11 4.00 10.52 7.92
N ALA A 12 4.72 10.93 6.87
CA ALA A 12 5.70 10.13 6.14
C ALA A 12 5.16 8.76 5.68
N VAL A 13 3.85 8.66 5.44
CA VAL A 13 3.17 7.44 5.01
C VAL A 13 3.37 7.21 3.52
N TYR A 14 3.69 5.99 3.14
CA TYR A 14 3.82 5.59 1.73
C TYR A 14 3.45 4.13 1.54
N LEU A 15 3.09 3.75 0.31
CA LEU A 15 2.94 2.35 -0.05
C LEU A 15 4.24 1.82 -0.63
N HIS A 16 4.61 0.57 -0.36
CA HIS A 16 5.83 0.01 -0.90
C HIS A 16 5.80 -1.51 -1.11
N ASP A 17 6.66 -1.96 -2.01
CA ASP A 17 6.97 -3.37 -2.23
C ASP A 17 7.83 -3.94 -1.08
N THR A 18 7.67 -5.24 -0.82
CA THR A 18 8.48 -6.01 0.11
C THR A 18 9.04 -7.26 -0.56
N PRO A 19 10.36 -7.54 -0.47
CA PRO A 19 10.93 -8.80 -0.93
C PRO A 19 10.43 -9.99 -0.08
N MET A 20 9.97 -9.73 1.14
CA MET A 20 9.43 -10.73 2.05
C MET A 20 7.93 -10.96 1.79
N ARG A 21 7.57 -11.56 0.65
CA ARG A 21 6.17 -11.85 0.30
C ARG A 21 5.46 -12.77 1.29
N LYS A 22 6.21 -13.60 2.02
CA LYS A 22 5.68 -14.47 3.09
C LYS A 22 4.94 -13.69 4.19
N LEU A 23 5.19 -12.40 4.36
CA LEU A 23 4.48 -11.55 5.33
C LEU A 23 3.00 -11.33 4.97
N PHE A 24 2.59 -11.53 3.71
CA PHE A 24 1.17 -11.51 3.33
C PHE A 24 0.42 -12.77 3.78
N ALA A 25 1.10 -13.80 4.28
CA ALA A 25 0.46 -14.96 4.89
C ALA A 25 0.15 -14.76 6.39
N ASN A 26 0.67 -13.70 7.01
CA ASN A 26 0.40 -13.40 8.42
C ASN A 26 -0.97 -12.75 8.58
N THR A 27 -1.72 -13.20 9.59
CA THR A 27 -3.01 -12.63 10.01
C THR A 27 -2.85 -11.23 10.61
N ASP A 28 -1.73 -10.96 11.31
CA ASP A 28 -1.41 -9.64 11.84
C ASP A 28 -0.54 -8.83 10.87
N ARG A 29 -1.19 -8.06 10.01
CA ARG A 29 -0.55 -7.16 9.03
C ARG A 29 -0.24 -5.76 9.59
N ALA A 30 -0.49 -5.60 10.88
CA ALA A 30 -0.46 -4.40 11.70
C ALA A 30 0.92 -3.79 12.00
N TYR A 31 2.01 -4.39 11.51
CA TYR A 31 3.35 -3.97 11.88
C TYR A 31 3.91 -2.97 10.85
N SER A 32 3.61 -1.69 11.04
CA SER A 32 4.42 -0.59 10.51
C SER A 32 4.03 0.73 11.15
N HIS A 33 5.00 1.54 11.56
CA HIS A 33 4.83 2.91 12.02
C HIS A 33 4.41 3.88 10.87
N GLY A 34 3.55 3.44 9.94
CA GLY A 34 3.02 4.25 8.84
C GLY A 34 3.31 3.78 7.40
N CYS A 35 3.86 2.58 7.15
CA CYS A 35 4.19 2.14 5.78
C CYS A 35 3.33 0.96 5.32
N VAL A 36 2.55 1.14 4.24
CA VAL A 36 1.63 0.10 3.77
C VAL A 36 2.33 -0.81 2.75
N ARG A 37 2.41 -2.12 3.04
CA ARG A 37 2.99 -3.10 2.10
C ARG A 37 1.98 -3.46 1.01
N VAL A 38 2.43 -3.47 -0.24
CA VAL A 38 1.62 -3.84 -1.42
C VAL A 38 2.03 -5.21 -1.93
N GLU A 39 1.09 -6.12 -2.08
CA GLU A 39 1.35 -7.51 -2.51
C GLU A 39 1.78 -7.59 -3.99
N ASN A 40 1.04 -6.89 -4.84
CA ASN A 40 1.25 -6.84 -6.29
C ASN A 40 1.63 -5.41 -6.74
N PRO A 41 2.83 -4.92 -6.39
CA PRO A 41 3.20 -3.53 -6.60
C PRO A 41 3.34 -3.14 -8.08
N PHE A 42 3.79 -4.04 -8.95
CA PHE A 42 3.90 -3.75 -10.38
C PHE A 42 2.52 -3.61 -11.04
N SER A 43 1.57 -4.45 -10.63
CA SER A 43 0.19 -4.38 -11.12
C SER A 43 -0.49 -3.08 -10.69
N LEU A 44 -0.33 -2.71 -9.41
CA LEU A 44 -0.81 -1.43 -8.92
C LEU A 44 -0.16 -0.26 -9.65
N ALA A 45 1.16 -0.30 -9.88
CA ALA A 45 1.86 0.76 -10.60
C ALA A 45 1.38 0.91 -12.05
N ALA A 46 1.20 -0.21 -12.78
CA ALA A 46 0.69 -0.18 -14.15
C ALA A 46 -0.74 0.38 -14.20
N MET A 47 -1.60 -0.01 -13.26
CA MET A 47 -2.97 0.50 -13.14
C MET A 47 -3.00 2.00 -12.83
N VAL A 48 -2.22 2.45 -11.85
CA VAL A 48 -2.16 3.85 -11.41
C VAL A 48 -1.57 4.75 -12.50
N LEU A 49 -0.55 4.29 -13.23
CA LEU A 49 0.05 5.05 -14.33
C LEU A 49 -0.81 5.06 -15.59
N ASN A 50 -1.68 4.05 -15.77
CA ASN A 50 -2.63 3.90 -16.88
C ASN A 50 -2.07 4.28 -18.26
N ASN A 51 -0.83 3.89 -18.53
CA ASN A 51 -0.09 4.27 -19.73
C ASN A 51 0.67 3.04 -20.26
N PRO A 52 0.50 2.66 -21.54
CA PRO A 52 1.16 1.49 -22.13
C PRO A 52 2.70 1.49 -21.99
N LYS A 53 3.33 2.67 -21.92
CA LYS A 53 4.76 2.82 -21.67
C LYS A 53 5.20 2.20 -20.34
N TYR A 54 4.28 2.15 -19.37
CA TYR A 54 4.49 1.66 -18.02
C TYR A 54 3.69 0.39 -17.73
N ALA A 55 3.47 -0.45 -18.75
CA ALA A 55 2.97 -1.81 -18.54
C ALA A 55 3.87 -2.59 -17.55
N GLU A 56 3.32 -3.60 -16.90
CA GLU A 56 4.03 -4.33 -15.83
C GLU A 56 5.41 -4.83 -16.24
N ASP A 57 5.54 -5.42 -17.43
CA ASP A 57 6.83 -5.96 -17.89
C ASP A 57 7.84 -4.85 -18.20
N ALA A 58 7.37 -3.70 -18.70
CA ALA A 58 8.21 -2.53 -18.88
C ALA A 58 8.72 -2.01 -17.52
N LEU A 59 7.86 -1.97 -16.49
CA LEU A 59 8.27 -1.59 -15.14
C LEU A 59 9.26 -2.61 -14.52
N LYS A 60 9.02 -3.91 -14.69
CA LYS A 60 9.94 -4.97 -14.22
C LYS A 60 11.31 -4.87 -14.91
N SER A 61 11.37 -4.41 -16.16
CA SER A 61 12.63 -4.21 -16.90
C SER A 61 13.56 -3.15 -16.29
N TYR A 62 13.05 -2.32 -15.37
CA TYR A 62 13.84 -1.30 -14.67
C TYR A 62 14.59 -1.85 -13.46
N ILE A 63 14.28 -3.08 -13.01
CA ILE A 63 14.98 -3.72 -11.90
C ILE A 63 16.47 -3.88 -12.24
N GLY A 64 17.34 -3.58 -11.28
CA GLY A 64 18.80 -3.69 -11.44
C GLY A 64 19.45 -2.51 -12.18
N ARG A 65 18.68 -1.44 -12.45
CA ARG A 65 19.19 -0.15 -12.95
C ARG A 65 19.10 0.91 -11.85
N ASP A 66 19.52 2.14 -12.18
CA ASP A 66 19.39 3.30 -11.30
C ASP A 66 17.93 3.60 -10.92
N GLU A 67 17.75 4.27 -9.78
CA GLU A 67 16.45 4.71 -9.29
C GLU A 67 15.76 5.64 -10.31
N ARG A 68 14.44 5.45 -10.47
CA ARG A 68 13.62 6.24 -11.39
C ARG A 68 12.38 6.76 -10.67
N VAL A 69 12.15 8.06 -10.78
CA VAL A 69 10.93 8.71 -10.31
C VAL A 69 9.99 8.91 -11.49
N ILE A 70 8.82 8.26 -11.43
CA ILE A 70 7.76 8.41 -12.43
C ILE A 70 6.65 9.26 -11.78
N LYS A 71 6.35 10.41 -12.37
CA LYS A 71 5.24 11.26 -11.95
C LYS A 71 3.96 10.82 -12.63
N LEU A 72 2.83 10.94 -11.93
CA LEU A 72 1.52 10.74 -12.53
C LEU A 72 1.18 11.94 -13.41
N ASP A 73 0.64 11.65 -14.59
CA ASP A 73 0.15 12.68 -15.51
C ASP A 73 -1.08 13.39 -14.91
N GLU A 74 -1.96 12.63 -14.26
CA GLU A 74 -3.11 13.13 -13.52
C GLU A 74 -2.99 12.78 -12.03
N PRO A 75 -3.17 13.75 -11.10
CA PRO A 75 -3.17 13.46 -9.67
C PRO A 75 -4.27 12.47 -9.29
N LEU A 76 -3.89 11.39 -8.61
CA LEU A 76 -4.82 10.39 -8.08
C LEU A 76 -5.10 10.66 -6.58
N PRO A 77 -6.34 10.97 -6.17
CA PRO A 77 -6.68 11.11 -4.75
C PRO A 77 -6.50 9.80 -4.00
N VAL A 78 -5.83 9.83 -2.85
CA VAL A 78 -5.61 8.65 -1.99
C VAL A 78 -6.16 8.92 -0.61
N HIS A 79 -7.09 8.08 -0.16
CA HIS A 79 -7.65 8.12 1.19
C HIS A 79 -7.13 6.92 1.98
N LEU A 80 -6.43 7.18 3.08
CA LEU A 80 -6.02 6.15 4.02
C LEU A 80 -6.91 6.24 5.26
N ALA A 81 -7.67 5.18 5.53
CA ALA A 81 -8.56 5.10 6.67
C ALA A 81 -8.18 3.91 7.56
N TYR A 82 -8.27 4.11 8.88
CA TYR A 82 -8.06 3.07 9.88
C TYR A 82 -9.40 2.74 10.53
N PHE A 83 -9.86 1.49 10.36
CA PHE A 83 -11.11 1.01 10.93
C PHE A 83 -10.84 -0.10 11.93
N THR A 84 -11.33 0.05 13.16
CA THR A 84 -11.33 -1.01 14.18
C THR A 84 -12.62 -1.84 14.16
N VAL A 85 -13.63 -1.40 13.41
CA VAL A 85 -14.89 -2.12 13.19
C VAL A 85 -15.19 -2.06 11.70
N ILE A 86 -15.33 -3.24 11.08
CA ILE A 86 -15.73 -3.39 9.68
C ILE A 86 -16.99 -4.25 9.60
N THR A 87 -17.82 -4.01 8.61
CA THR A 87 -18.94 -4.91 8.28
C THR A 87 -18.42 -5.98 7.33
N GLY A 88 -18.54 -7.25 7.71
CA GLY A 88 -18.21 -8.38 6.84
C GLY A 88 -19.17 -8.47 5.65
N GLU A 89 -18.78 -9.23 4.63
CA GLU A 89 -19.63 -9.48 3.44
C GLU A 89 -20.96 -10.18 3.80
N ASP A 90 -21.02 -10.80 4.97
CA ASP A 90 -22.21 -11.41 5.58
C ASP A 90 -23.11 -10.41 6.33
N GLY A 91 -22.77 -9.11 6.31
CA GLY A 91 -23.49 -8.07 7.03
C GLY A 91 -23.20 -8.03 8.53
N GLN A 92 -22.33 -8.89 9.05
CA GLN A 92 -22.01 -8.90 10.48
C GLN A 92 -20.88 -7.93 10.82
N LEU A 93 -21.01 -7.24 11.95
CA LEU A 93 -19.96 -6.37 12.46
C LEU A 93 -18.80 -7.22 12.99
N ARG A 94 -17.60 -6.96 12.48
CA ARG A 94 -16.35 -7.58 12.93
C ARG A 94 -15.45 -6.50 13.52
N ARG A 95 -15.07 -6.69 14.78
CA ARG A 95 -14.09 -5.83 15.44
C ARG A 95 -12.70 -6.36 15.14
N LEU A 96 -11.88 -5.56 14.48
CA LEU A 96 -10.47 -5.84 14.25
C LEU A 96 -9.67 -5.40 15.48
N GLY A 97 -8.55 -6.06 15.76
CA GLY A 97 -7.68 -5.69 16.87
C GLY A 97 -7.23 -4.23 16.75
N ASP A 98 -7.42 -3.45 17.82
CA ASP A 98 -6.91 -2.08 17.92
C ASP A 98 -5.41 -2.11 18.20
N ILE A 99 -4.65 -2.15 17.12
CA ILE A 99 -3.18 -2.30 17.11
C ILE A 99 -2.45 -1.00 17.42
N TYR A 100 -3.12 0.15 17.39
CA TYR A 100 -2.53 1.46 17.69
C TYR A 100 -2.98 2.01 19.05
N GLY A 101 -3.80 1.27 19.80
CA GLY A 101 -4.21 1.69 21.14
C GLY A 101 -5.05 2.98 21.12
N SER A 102 -5.93 3.14 20.13
CA SER A 102 -6.96 4.20 20.18
C SER A 102 -7.97 4.00 21.33
N GLY A 103 -7.84 2.92 22.11
CA GLY A 103 -8.44 2.75 23.43
C GLY A 103 -7.66 3.40 24.59
N SER A 104 -7.56 4.73 24.64
CA SER A 104 -7.60 5.39 25.95
C SER A 104 -9.05 5.69 26.28
N ALA A 105 -9.60 4.90 27.19
CA ALA A 105 -10.97 5.01 27.70
C ALA A 105 -11.27 6.42 28.27
N SER A 106 -12.47 6.92 27.98
CA SER A 106 -13.47 7.41 28.96
C SER A 106 -14.83 7.44 28.28
#